data_AF-A0A536QG16-F1
#
_entry.id   AF-A0A536QG16-F1
#
_cell.length_a   1.000
_cell.length_b   1.000
_cell.length_c   1.000
_cell.angle_alpha   90.00
_cell.angle_beta   90.00
_cell.angle_gamma   90.00
#
_symmetry.space_group_name_H-M   'P 1'
#
loop_
_entity.id
_entity.type
_entity.pdbx_description
1 polymer ?
#
loop_
_entity_poly.entity_id
_entity_poly.type
_entity_poly.pdbx_seq_one_letter_code
_entity_poly.pdbx_strand_id
1 'polypeptide(L)'
;MEIRVTRFVTLAARRSLRAVGTRIDLRDVRLRRVGLTLAISIGLMALALHVPSFLPSGADLTNSSQRAYAGNIWQETQTSLALVAIVLPWLVYALLWDGTAWGRRILLLVATAGVVGTTWLALLSAESYSALPREVAGVVDHVQGRTIWLQGGASYYLVLSDAELRSAQPWLRSGIPVTLWISPRGHVGSVAEDSSGGPPEN
;
A
#
# COMPACT_ATOMS: atom_id res chain seq x y z
N MET A 1 52.36 40.19 28.84
CA MET A 1 51.20 40.95 28.29
C MET A 1 50.25 40.01 27.54
N GLU A 2 49.94 38.82 28.09
CA GLU A 2 49.17 37.77 27.38
C GLU A 2 47.77 37.53 27.96
N ILE A 3 47.52 37.91 29.21
CA ILE A 3 46.28 37.57 29.92
C ILE A 3 45.06 38.38 29.44
N ARG A 4 45.28 39.54 28.79
CA ARG A 4 44.17 40.36 28.26
C ARG A 4 43.57 39.80 26.97
N VAL A 5 44.38 39.23 26.08
CA VAL A 5 43.91 38.78 24.75
C VAL A 5 42.98 37.57 24.89
N THR A 6 43.29 36.64 25.79
CA THR A 6 42.47 35.44 26.03
C THR A 6 41.08 35.78 26.56
N ARG A 7 40.96 36.83 27.40
CA ARG A 7 39.66 37.31 27.92
C ARG A 7 38.83 38.00 26.85
N PHE A 8 39.44 38.76 25.94
CA PHE A 8 38.71 39.39 24.84
C PHE A 8 38.22 38.38 23.80
N VAL A 9 39.00 37.34 23.49
CA VAL A 9 38.58 36.25 22.59
C VAL A 9 37.44 35.43 23.19
N THR A 10 37.50 35.11 24.49
CA THR A 10 36.39 34.43 25.18
C THR A 10 35.14 35.31 25.31
N LEU A 11 35.28 36.62 25.54
CA LEU A 11 34.14 37.54 25.54
C LEU A 11 33.54 37.75 24.15
N ALA A 12 34.35 37.83 23.10
CA ALA A 12 33.88 37.96 21.72
C ALA A 12 33.18 36.68 21.24
N ALA A 13 33.72 35.50 21.57
CA ALA A 13 33.06 34.22 21.30
C ALA A 13 31.74 34.06 22.07
N ARG A 14 31.69 34.52 23.33
CA ARG A 14 30.47 34.49 24.15
C ARG A 14 29.43 35.52 23.69
N ARG A 15 29.86 36.63 23.08
CA ARG A 15 28.99 37.67 22.51
C ARG A 15 28.50 37.28 21.11
N SER A 16 29.28 36.57 20.29
CA SER A 16 28.80 36.02 19.02
C SER A 16 27.79 34.87 19.22
N LEU A 17 28.01 34.02 20.24
CA LEU A 17 27.05 32.99 20.65
C LEU A 17 25.75 33.56 21.26
N ARG A 18 25.76 34.80 21.76
CA ARG A 18 24.54 35.50 22.21
C ARG A 18 23.93 36.43 21.15
N ALA A 19 24.68 36.79 20.11
CA ALA A 19 24.21 37.64 19.01
C ALA A 19 23.41 36.86 17.96
N VAL A 20 23.53 35.53 17.91
CA VAL A 20 22.56 34.65 17.23
C VAL A 20 21.36 34.43 18.16
N GLY A 21 20.80 35.55 18.61
CA GLY A 21 19.50 35.65 19.26
C GLY A 21 18.37 35.48 18.23
N THR A 22 18.50 34.53 17.31
CA THR A 22 17.32 34.01 16.64
C THR A 22 16.65 33.10 17.65
N ARG A 23 15.66 33.64 18.37
CA ARG A 23 14.48 32.88 18.77
C ARG A 23 13.87 32.32 17.49
N ILE A 24 14.50 31.32 16.89
CA ILE A 24 13.80 30.45 15.97
C ILE A 24 12.82 29.75 16.90
N ASP A 25 11.54 30.10 16.80
CA ASP A 25 10.53 29.49 17.65
C ASP A 25 10.64 27.98 17.46
N LEU A 26 10.98 27.27 18.53
CA LEU A 26 11.10 25.82 18.51
C LEU A 26 9.77 25.19 18.06
N ARG A 27 8.64 25.91 18.22
CA ARG A 27 7.35 25.55 17.64
C ARG A 27 7.35 25.65 16.13
N ASP A 28 7.86 26.72 15.53
CA ASP A 28 7.91 26.90 14.08
C ASP A 28 8.81 25.87 13.40
N VAL A 29 9.96 25.53 14.01
CA VAL A 29 10.84 24.48 13.49
C VAL A 29 10.17 23.12 13.59
N ARG A 30 9.46 22.85 14.69
CA ARG A 30 8.70 21.60 14.86
C ARG A 30 7.56 21.51 13.86
N LEU A 31 6.76 22.56 13.71
CA LEU A 31 5.67 22.63 12.73
C LEU A 31 6.17 22.44 11.31
N ARG A 32 7.29 23.08 10.96
CA ARG A 32 7.92 22.92 9.65
C ARG A 32 8.42 21.50 9.40
N ARG A 33 9.04 20.86 10.40
CA ARG A 33 9.50 19.46 10.27
C ARG A 33 8.31 18.49 10.19
N VAL A 34 7.26 18.69 10.98
CA VAL A 34 6.02 17.90 10.90
C VAL A 34 5.37 18.08 9.53
N GLY A 35 5.24 19.32 9.06
CA GLY A 35 4.68 19.64 7.75
C GLY A 35 5.50 19.03 6.61
N LEU A 36 6.82 19.01 6.71
CA LEU A 36 7.69 18.34 5.75
C LEU A 36 7.48 16.83 5.76
N THR A 37 7.43 16.19 6.93
CA THR A 37 7.14 14.75 7.05
C THR A 37 5.79 14.42 6.44
N LEU A 38 4.77 15.24 6.68
CA LEU A 38 3.45 15.07 6.10
C LEU A 38 3.48 15.19 4.57
N ALA A 39 4.16 16.20 4.04
CA ALA A 39 4.30 16.38 2.58
C ALA A 39 5.03 15.19 1.93
N ILE A 40 6.07 14.66 2.58
CA ILE A 40 6.77 13.45 2.13
C ILE A 40 5.84 12.23 2.19
N SER A 41 5.10 12.02 3.27
CA SER A 41 4.13 10.92 3.37
C SER A 41 3.07 10.99 2.27
N ILE A 42 2.52 12.17 1.99
CA ILE A 42 1.54 12.36 0.91
C ILE A 42 2.18 12.11 -0.45
N GLY A 43 3.40 12.61 -0.68
CA GLY A 43 4.13 12.40 -1.94
C GLY A 43 4.44 10.93 -2.19
N LEU A 44 4.90 10.20 -1.16
CA LEU A 44 5.17 8.77 -1.25
C LEU A 44 3.89 7.94 -1.39
N MET A 45 2.81 8.32 -0.71
CA MET A 45 1.48 7.72 -0.90
C MET A 45 1.00 7.89 -2.33
N ALA A 46 1.06 9.12 -2.86
CA ALA A 46 0.69 9.40 -4.24
C ALA A 46 1.55 8.60 -5.22
N LEU A 47 2.86 8.51 -4.98
CA LEU A 47 3.77 7.69 -5.80
C LEU A 47 3.33 6.22 -5.76
N ALA A 48 3.12 5.64 -4.58
CA ALA A 48 2.65 4.26 -4.40
C ALA A 48 1.34 3.99 -5.16
N LEU A 49 0.39 4.93 -5.10
CA LEU A 49 -0.89 4.87 -5.82
C LEU A 49 -0.78 5.06 -7.35
N HIS A 50 0.39 5.46 -7.87
CA HIS A 50 0.64 5.56 -9.31
C HIS A 50 1.62 4.50 -9.82
N VAL A 51 2.09 3.62 -8.94
CA VAL A 51 2.94 2.51 -9.35
C VAL A 51 2.13 1.56 -10.24
N PRO A 52 2.51 1.36 -11.52
CA PRO A 52 1.80 0.43 -12.40
C PRO A 52 1.96 -1.00 -11.90
N SER A 53 0.99 -1.85 -12.21
CA SER A 53 1.06 -3.28 -11.88
C SER A 53 2.28 -3.90 -12.57
N PHE A 54 3.25 -4.37 -11.78
CA PHE A 54 4.40 -5.11 -12.31
C PHE A 54 4.16 -6.59 -12.08
N LEU A 55 3.82 -7.37 -13.12
CA LEU A 55 3.47 -8.77 -12.91
C LEU A 55 4.58 -9.55 -12.21
N PRO A 56 4.22 -10.45 -11.28
CA PRO A 56 5.14 -11.45 -10.83
C PRO A 56 5.12 -12.63 -11.83
N SER A 57 6.18 -13.42 -11.77
CA SER A 57 6.47 -14.55 -12.64
C SER A 57 5.26 -15.39 -13.09
N GLY A 58 4.93 -15.34 -14.39
CA GLY A 58 4.19 -16.41 -15.07
C GLY A 58 2.91 -16.03 -15.81
N ALA A 59 2.36 -14.84 -15.63
CA ALA A 59 1.17 -14.40 -16.35
C ALA A 59 1.52 -13.77 -17.72
N ASP A 60 0.83 -14.21 -18.77
CA ASP A 60 0.96 -13.70 -20.12
C ASP A 60 0.20 -12.38 -20.26
N LEU A 61 0.94 -11.29 -20.36
CA LEU A 61 0.42 -9.95 -20.57
C LEU A 61 -0.34 -9.78 -21.89
N THR A 62 -0.16 -10.68 -22.86
CA THR A 62 -0.88 -10.64 -24.13
C THR A 62 -2.32 -11.15 -23.99
N ASN A 63 -2.62 -11.95 -22.95
CA ASN A 63 -3.97 -12.38 -22.60
C ASN A 63 -4.70 -11.30 -21.80
N SER A 64 -5.85 -10.84 -22.31
CA SER A 64 -6.66 -9.79 -21.69
C SER A 64 -7.20 -10.18 -20.31
N SER A 65 -7.54 -11.45 -20.08
CA SER A 65 -8.06 -11.94 -18.80
C SER A 65 -7.00 -12.00 -17.70
N GLN A 66 -5.78 -12.40 -18.04
CA GLN A 66 -4.64 -12.40 -17.12
C GLN A 66 -4.15 -10.98 -16.82
N ARG A 67 -4.25 -10.07 -17.80
CA ARG A 67 -3.97 -8.64 -17.59
C ARG A 67 -4.99 -7.99 -16.65
N ALA A 68 -6.29 -8.29 -16.81
CA ALA A 68 -7.34 -7.82 -15.90
C ALA A 68 -7.13 -8.38 -14.48
N TYR A 69 -6.84 -9.68 -14.37
CA TYR A 69 -6.45 -10.31 -13.11
C TYR A 69 -5.29 -9.58 -12.42
N ALA A 70 -4.19 -9.35 -13.14
CA ALA A 70 -3.02 -8.71 -12.58
C ALA A 70 -3.31 -7.28 -12.12
N GLY A 71 -4.10 -6.52 -12.88
CA GLY A 71 -4.49 -5.15 -12.54
C GLY A 71 -5.35 -5.09 -11.28
N ASN A 72 -6.29 -6.02 -11.12
CA ASN A 72 -7.19 -6.00 -9.97
C ASN A 72 -6.53 -6.50 -8.69
N ILE A 73 -5.75 -7.58 -8.74
CA ILE A 73 -5.02 -8.06 -7.55
C ILE A 73 -3.93 -7.05 -7.14
N TRP A 74 -3.35 -6.31 -8.10
CA TRP A 74 -2.39 -5.26 -7.81
C TRP A 74 -2.94 -4.16 -6.89
N GLN A 75 -4.24 -3.86 -6.94
CA GLN A 75 -4.84 -2.81 -6.10
C GLN A 75 -4.67 -3.10 -4.59
N GLU A 76 -4.72 -4.38 -4.18
CA GLU A 76 -4.49 -4.77 -2.79
C GLU A 76 -3.03 -4.51 -2.38
N THR A 77 -2.09 -4.84 -3.27
CA THR A 77 -0.65 -4.63 -3.05
C THR A 77 -0.31 -3.15 -3.02
N GLN A 78 -0.93 -2.39 -3.92
CA GLN A 78 -0.77 -0.95 -4.04
C GLN A 78 -1.29 -0.21 -2.80
N THR A 79 -2.43 -0.63 -2.26
CA THR A 79 -2.98 -0.09 -1.01
C THR A 79 -2.05 -0.40 0.17
N SER A 80 -1.53 -1.63 0.24
CA SER A 80 -0.58 -2.01 1.29
C SER A 80 0.73 -1.24 1.20
N LEU A 81 1.25 -1.02 -0.01
CA LEU A 81 2.43 -0.21 -0.27
C LEU A 81 2.20 1.26 0.11
N ALA A 82 1.03 1.81 -0.22
CA ALA A 82 0.65 3.17 0.17
C ALA A 82 0.61 3.34 1.69
N LEU A 83 0.13 2.34 2.44
CA LEU A 83 0.17 2.35 3.90
C LEU A 83 1.61 2.38 4.43
N VAL A 84 2.51 1.56 3.88
CA VAL A 84 3.95 1.58 4.25
C VAL A 84 4.55 2.97 3.96
N ALA A 85 4.26 3.52 2.79
CA ALA A 85 4.74 4.83 2.33
C ALA A 85 4.30 5.99 3.24
N ILE A 86 3.11 5.90 3.85
CA ILE A 86 2.63 6.90 4.81
C ILE A 86 3.40 6.81 6.12
N VAL A 87 3.64 5.61 6.64
CA VAL A 87 4.13 5.39 8.01
C VAL A 87 5.66 5.53 8.10
N LEU A 88 6.40 5.11 7.08
CA LEU A 88 7.87 5.08 7.10
C LEU A 88 8.52 6.47 7.35
N PRO A 89 8.04 7.59 6.77
CA PRO A 89 8.53 8.93 7.09
C PRO A 89 8.37 9.31 8.57
N TRP A 90 7.35 8.80 9.26
CA TRP A 90 7.14 9.05 10.69
C TRP A 90 8.13 8.29 11.57
N LEU A 91 8.57 7.10 11.14
CA LEU A 91 9.65 6.39 11.81
C LEU A 91 10.97 7.17 11.71
N VAL A 92 11.30 7.65 10.51
CA VAL A 92 12.47 8.50 10.28
C VAL A 92 12.38 9.77 11.12
N TYR A 93 11.21 10.39 11.16
CA TYR A 93 10.95 11.56 12.00
C TYR A 93 11.18 11.28 13.49
N ALA A 94 10.69 10.16 14.01
CA ALA A 94 10.85 9.76 15.40
C ALA A 94 12.32 9.45 15.75
N LEU A 95 13.09 8.90 14.81
CA LEU A 95 14.53 8.65 14.99
C LEU A 95 15.34 9.95 15.11
N LEU A 96 14.98 10.96 14.30
CA LEU A 96 15.61 12.28 14.25
C LEU A 96 15.03 13.28 15.27
N TRP A 97 14.10 12.85 16.12
CA TRP A 97 13.44 13.72 17.07
C TRP A 97 14.34 14.01 18.29
N ASP A 98 14.73 15.29 18.45
CA ASP A 98 15.54 15.80 19.56
C ASP A 98 14.72 16.35 20.75
N GLY A 99 13.42 16.05 20.82
CA GLY A 99 12.58 16.46 21.96
C GLY A 99 12.71 15.54 23.19
N THR A 100 11.70 15.54 24.06
CA THR A 100 11.75 14.78 25.31
C THR A 100 11.95 13.28 25.05
N ALA A 101 12.77 12.63 25.88
CA ALA A 101 13.05 11.20 25.75
C ALA A 101 11.78 10.34 25.79
N TRP A 102 10.82 10.72 26.62
CA TRP A 102 9.50 10.07 26.69
C TRP A 102 8.68 10.24 25.41
N GLY A 103 8.60 11.46 24.87
CA GLY A 103 7.91 11.71 23.60
C GLY A 103 8.55 10.96 22.44
N ARG A 104 9.89 10.91 22.39
CA ARG A 104 10.64 10.13 21.39
C ARG A 104 10.33 8.64 21.49
N ARG A 105 10.32 8.07 22.70
CA ARG A 105 10.00 6.64 22.92
C ARG A 105 8.60 6.28 22.44
N ILE A 106 7.59 7.10 22.78
CA ILE A 106 6.20 6.85 22.35
C ILE A 106 6.10 6.94 20.83
N LEU A 107 6.68 7.98 20.21
CA LEU A 107 6.69 8.14 18.75
C LEU A 107 7.38 6.96 18.06
N LEU A 108 8.52 6.50 18.59
CA LEU A 108 9.23 5.33 18.05
C LEU A 108 8.40 4.06 18.18
N LEU A 109 7.75 3.82 19.33
CA LEU A 109 6.90 2.64 19.51
C LEU A 109 5.74 2.61 18.52
N VAL A 110 5.01 3.73 18.39
CA VAL A 110 3.86 3.84 17.47
C VAL A 110 4.31 3.71 16.02
N ALA A 111 5.38 4.41 15.63
CA ALA A 111 5.88 4.35 14.25
C ALA A 111 6.43 2.96 13.91
N THR A 112 7.12 2.30 14.85
CA THR A 112 7.64 0.95 14.63
C THR A 112 6.50 -0.05 14.49
N ALA A 113 5.50 -0.01 15.38
CA ALA A 113 4.32 -0.86 15.29
C ALA A 113 3.57 -0.65 13.97
N GLY A 114 3.41 0.61 13.55
CA GLY A 114 2.84 0.97 12.26
C GLY A 114 3.61 0.37 11.10
N VAL A 115 4.94 0.59 11.02
CA VAL A 115 5.78 0.06 9.92
C VAL A 115 5.72 -1.47 9.89
N VAL A 116 5.84 -2.13 11.04
CA VAL A 116 5.77 -3.61 11.11
C VAL A 116 4.42 -4.11 10.59
N GLY A 117 3.31 -3.52 11.05
CA GLY A 117 1.97 -3.90 10.61
C GLY A 117 1.75 -3.67 9.11
N THR A 118 2.13 -2.50 8.59
CA THR A 118 1.96 -2.19 7.16
C THR A 118 2.88 -3.04 6.28
N THR A 119 4.09 -3.33 6.74
CA THR A 119 5.05 -4.18 6.00
C THR A 119 4.57 -5.62 5.96
N TRP A 120 4.02 -6.13 7.06
CA TRP A 120 3.39 -7.45 7.10
C TRP A 120 2.23 -7.57 6.11
N LEU A 121 1.34 -6.56 6.06
CA LEU A 121 0.26 -6.51 5.07
C LEU A 121 0.79 -6.46 3.63
N ALA A 122 1.83 -5.66 3.38
CA ALA A 122 2.46 -5.57 2.07
C ALA A 122 3.10 -6.88 1.65
N LEU A 123 3.76 -7.59 2.56
CA LEU A 123 4.33 -8.93 2.33
C LEU A 123 3.23 -9.94 2.00
N LEU A 124 2.17 -10.02 2.81
CA LEU A 124 1.04 -10.92 2.54
C LEU A 124 0.41 -10.63 1.17
N SER A 125 0.26 -9.36 0.81
CA SER A 125 -0.27 -8.99 -0.49
C SER A 125 0.69 -9.34 -1.63
N ALA A 126 1.99 -9.10 -1.45
CA ALA A 126 3.02 -9.46 -2.43
C ALA A 126 3.13 -10.97 -2.64
N GLU A 127 3.01 -11.78 -1.58
CA GLU A 127 2.96 -13.25 -1.68
C GLU A 127 1.76 -13.71 -2.49
N SER A 128 0.59 -13.12 -2.20
CA SER A 128 -0.67 -13.39 -2.92
C SER A 128 -0.57 -13.06 -4.40
N TYR A 129 0.12 -11.95 -4.69
CA TYR A 129 0.38 -11.50 -6.05
C TYR A 129 1.37 -12.43 -6.74
N SER A 130 2.45 -12.85 -6.05
CA SER A 130 3.56 -13.62 -6.61
C SER A 130 3.25 -15.05 -7.04
N ALA A 131 2.10 -15.57 -6.61
CA ALA A 131 1.74 -16.95 -6.83
C ALA A 131 0.96 -17.15 -8.14
N LEU A 132 1.15 -18.31 -8.74
CA LEU A 132 0.55 -18.66 -10.03
C LEU A 132 -0.99 -18.61 -9.94
N PRO A 133 -1.65 -17.82 -10.80
CA PRO A 133 -3.10 -17.77 -10.85
C PRO A 133 -3.65 -19.11 -11.33
N ARG A 134 -4.78 -19.52 -10.77
CA ARG A 134 -5.49 -20.74 -11.17
C ARG A 134 -6.71 -20.37 -11.98
N GLU A 135 -6.87 -21.06 -13.10
CA GLU A 135 -8.09 -20.99 -13.90
C GLU A 135 -9.10 -22.00 -13.36
N VAL A 136 -10.33 -21.55 -13.12
CA VAL A 136 -11.43 -22.39 -12.66
C VAL A 136 -12.65 -22.12 -13.54
N ALA A 137 -13.10 -23.15 -14.25
CA ALA A 137 -14.37 -23.12 -14.98
C ALA A 137 -15.51 -23.58 -14.06
N GLY A 138 -16.69 -22.97 -14.21
CA GLY A 138 -17.89 -23.40 -13.51
C GLY A 138 -19.13 -22.63 -13.91
N VAL A 139 -20.28 -23.06 -13.41
CA VAL A 139 -21.57 -22.41 -13.68
C VAL A 139 -21.96 -21.56 -12.48
N VAL A 140 -22.35 -20.31 -12.71
CA VAL A 140 -22.81 -19.42 -11.64
C VAL A 140 -24.09 -19.95 -11.03
N ASP A 141 -24.12 -20.09 -9.71
CA ASP A 141 -25.36 -20.35 -8.97
C ASP A 141 -26.04 -19.03 -8.61
N HIS A 142 -25.34 -18.15 -7.90
CA HIS A 142 -25.81 -16.80 -7.61
C HIS A 142 -24.63 -15.85 -7.34
N VAL A 143 -24.90 -14.55 -7.35
CA VAL A 143 -23.95 -13.48 -7.02
C VAL A 143 -24.61 -12.55 -6.01
N GLN A 144 -23.92 -12.26 -4.92
CA GLN A 144 -24.38 -11.38 -3.85
C GLN A 144 -23.24 -10.43 -3.48
N GLY A 145 -23.41 -9.16 -3.82
CA GLY A 145 -22.39 -8.14 -3.60
C GLY A 145 -21.11 -8.47 -4.35
N ARG A 146 -20.06 -8.82 -3.59
CA ARG A 146 -18.72 -9.17 -4.12
C ARG A 146 -18.40 -10.65 -3.98
N THR A 147 -19.37 -11.49 -3.72
CA THR A 147 -19.16 -12.94 -3.63
C THR A 147 -19.90 -13.62 -4.78
N ILE A 148 -19.21 -14.55 -5.44
CA ILE A 148 -19.77 -15.41 -6.47
C ILE A 148 -19.83 -16.84 -5.95
N TRP A 149 -20.95 -17.51 -6.17
CA TRP A 149 -21.13 -18.91 -5.87
C TRP A 149 -21.27 -19.68 -7.17
N LEU A 150 -20.59 -20.83 -7.23
CA LEU A 150 -20.67 -21.74 -8.36
C LEU A 150 -21.53 -22.96 -8.00
N GLN A 151 -22.18 -23.53 -9.01
CA GLN A 151 -22.82 -24.84 -8.91
C GLN A 151 -21.76 -25.87 -8.53
N GLY A 152 -22.00 -26.61 -7.44
CA GLY A 152 -20.99 -27.44 -6.78
C GLY A 152 -20.53 -26.92 -5.41
N GLY A 153 -21.04 -25.77 -4.97
CA GLY A 153 -20.88 -25.27 -3.60
C GLY A 153 -19.59 -24.49 -3.34
N ALA A 154 -18.77 -24.25 -4.36
CA ALA A 154 -17.61 -23.37 -4.27
C ALA A 154 -18.05 -21.90 -4.21
N SER A 155 -17.39 -21.11 -3.38
CA SER A 155 -17.63 -19.67 -3.26
C SER A 155 -16.32 -18.90 -3.30
N TYR A 156 -16.32 -17.78 -4.01
CA TYR A 156 -15.12 -16.97 -4.19
C TYR A 156 -15.43 -15.48 -4.03
N TYR A 157 -14.42 -14.73 -3.57
CA TYR A 157 -14.52 -13.28 -3.41
C TYR A 157 -14.03 -12.58 -4.68
N LEU A 158 -14.88 -11.74 -5.26
CA LEU A 158 -14.61 -10.92 -6.43
C LEU A 158 -13.77 -9.71 -6.02
N VAL A 159 -12.52 -9.72 -6.44
CA VAL A 159 -11.61 -8.56 -6.41
C VAL A 159 -11.58 -8.01 -7.83
N LEU A 160 -12.71 -7.45 -8.28
CA LEU A 160 -12.83 -6.73 -9.55
C LEU A 160 -12.92 -5.23 -9.28
N SER A 161 -12.41 -4.40 -10.18
CA SER A 161 -12.69 -2.96 -10.11
C SER A 161 -14.21 -2.70 -10.18
N ASP A 162 -14.69 -1.59 -9.60
CA ASP A 162 -16.12 -1.26 -9.64
C ASP A 162 -16.64 -1.03 -11.06
N ALA A 163 -15.77 -0.65 -12.00
CA ALA A 163 -16.12 -0.55 -13.41
C ALA A 163 -16.36 -1.94 -14.02
N GLU A 164 -15.44 -2.89 -13.77
CA GLU A 164 -15.57 -4.26 -14.26
C GLU A 164 -16.74 -4.98 -13.62
N LEU A 165 -16.94 -4.84 -12.31
CA LEU A 165 -18.08 -5.44 -11.61
C LEU A 165 -19.42 -4.92 -12.19
N ARG A 166 -19.52 -3.61 -12.45
CA ARG A 166 -20.71 -3.02 -13.09
C ARG A 166 -20.89 -3.49 -14.53
N SER A 167 -19.80 -3.72 -15.27
CA SER A 167 -19.88 -4.25 -16.63
C SER A 167 -20.24 -5.75 -16.67
N ALA A 168 -19.91 -6.49 -15.61
CA ALA A 168 -20.21 -7.92 -15.48
C ALA A 168 -21.63 -8.18 -14.98
N GLN A 169 -22.16 -7.32 -14.10
CA GLN A 169 -23.50 -7.44 -13.51
C GLN A 169 -24.65 -7.77 -14.48
N PRO A 170 -24.71 -7.22 -15.72
CA PRO A 170 -25.81 -7.50 -16.63
C PRO A 170 -25.92 -8.97 -17.03
N TRP A 171 -24.80 -9.67 -17.18
CA TRP A 171 -24.73 -11.03 -17.70
C TRP A 171 -24.29 -12.06 -16.65
N LEU A 172 -23.60 -11.65 -15.58
CA LEU A 172 -23.15 -12.54 -14.50
C LEU A 172 -24.33 -12.95 -13.59
N ARG A 173 -25.14 -13.89 -14.08
CA ARG A 173 -26.38 -14.38 -13.45
C ARG A 173 -26.33 -15.88 -13.26
N SER A 174 -27.25 -16.39 -12.44
CA SER A 174 -27.46 -17.82 -12.26
C SER A 174 -27.60 -18.56 -13.60
N GLY A 175 -26.93 -19.71 -13.72
CA GLY A 175 -26.95 -20.59 -14.88
C GLY A 175 -25.93 -20.25 -15.98
N ILE A 176 -25.13 -19.19 -15.82
CA ILE A 176 -24.15 -18.78 -16.82
C ILE A 176 -22.81 -19.50 -16.59
N PRO A 177 -22.22 -20.14 -17.61
CA PRO A 177 -20.89 -20.72 -17.52
C PRO A 177 -19.84 -19.60 -17.54
N VAL A 178 -18.88 -19.69 -16.62
CA VAL A 178 -17.84 -18.69 -16.42
C VAL A 178 -16.47 -19.32 -16.21
N THR A 179 -15.46 -18.58 -16.63
CA THR A 179 -14.06 -18.86 -16.35
C THR A 179 -13.54 -17.82 -15.37
N LEU A 180 -13.00 -18.27 -14.24
CA LEU A 180 -12.48 -17.43 -13.17
C LEU A 180 -10.96 -17.57 -13.07
N TRP A 181 -10.26 -16.45 -12.97
CA TRP A 181 -8.85 -16.44 -12.58
C TRP A 181 -8.73 -16.12 -11.09
N ILE A 182 -8.26 -17.09 -10.33
CA ILE A 182 -8.27 -17.07 -8.87
C ILE A 182 -6.84 -17.03 -8.33
N SER A 183 -6.59 -16.14 -7.38
CA SER A 183 -5.37 -16.12 -6.59
C SER A 183 -5.35 -17.31 -5.61
N PRO A 184 -4.19 -17.72 -5.07
CA PRO A 184 -4.15 -18.80 -4.08
C PRO A 184 -4.94 -18.53 -2.80
N ARG A 185 -5.34 -17.27 -2.55
CA ARG A 185 -6.17 -16.88 -1.41
C ARG A 185 -7.66 -16.98 -1.69
N GLY A 186 -8.06 -17.45 -2.88
CA GLY A 186 -9.46 -17.54 -3.28
C GLY A 186 -10.06 -16.22 -3.76
N HIS A 187 -9.21 -15.24 -4.10
CA HIS A 187 -9.66 -13.96 -4.67
C HIS A 187 -9.73 -14.06 -6.19
N VAL A 188 -10.87 -13.74 -6.76
CA VAL A 188 -11.10 -13.74 -8.21
C VAL A 188 -10.73 -12.37 -8.76
N GLY A 189 -9.66 -12.33 -9.56
CA GLY A 189 -9.18 -11.10 -10.20
C GLY A 189 -9.69 -10.91 -11.62
N SER A 190 -10.29 -11.92 -12.25
CA SER A 190 -10.92 -11.80 -13.57
C SER A 190 -12.05 -12.82 -13.71
N VAL A 191 -13.12 -12.39 -14.37
CA VAL A 191 -14.28 -13.22 -14.72
C VAL A 191 -14.56 -13.04 -16.20
N ALA A 192 -14.62 -14.14 -16.95
CA ALA A 192 -15.00 -14.16 -18.35
C ALA A 192 -16.21 -15.09 -18.54
N GLU A 193 -17.09 -14.72 -19.47
CA GLU A 193 -18.14 -15.61 -19.93
C GLU A 193 -17.48 -16.75 -20.71
N ASP A 194 -17.76 -17.99 -20.31
CA ASP A 194 -17.27 -19.15 -21.02
C ASP A 194 -18.17 -19.38 -22.24
N SER A 195 -17.76 -18.79 -23.36
CA SER A 195 -18.45 -18.95 -24.65
C SER A 195 -18.21 -20.32 -25.29
N SER A 196 -17.42 -21.18 -24.64
CA SER A 196 -17.32 -22.60 -24.96
C SER A 196 -18.59 -23.29 -24.48
N GLY A 197 -19.66 -23.24 -25.27
CA GLY A 197 -20.88 -24.03 -25.06
C GLY A 197 -20.66 -25.54 -25.26
N GLY A 198 -19.62 -26.11 -24.64
CA GLY A 198 -19.39 -27.54 -24.55
C GLY A 198 -19.74 -28.02 -23.14
N PRO A 199 -20.47 -29.14 -22.97
CA PRO A 199 -20.78 -29.67 -21.66
C PRO A 199 -19.48 -30.00 -20.90
N PRO A 200 -19.50 -29.97 -19.55
CA PRO A 200 -18.35 -30.38 -18.76
C PRO A 200 -17.94 -31.80 -19.16
N GLU A 201 -16.67 -31.98 -19.53
CA GLU A 201 -16.11 -33.32 -19.69
C GLU A 201 -16.05 -33.98 -18.30
N ASN A 202 -16.73 -35.13 -18.20
CA ASN A 202 -16.83 -35.96 -16.99
C ASN A 202 -15.49 -36.54 -16.55
#